data_AF-A0A2K2V4C7-F1
#
_entry.id   AF-A0A2K2V4C7-F1
#
_cell.length_a   1.000
_cell.length_b   1.000
_cell.length_c   1.000
_cell.angle_alpha   90.00
_cell.angle_beta   90.00
_cell.angle_gamma   90.00
#
_symmetry.space_group_name_H-M   'P 1'
#
loop_
_entity.id
_entity.type
_entity.pdbx_description
1 polymer ?
#
loop_
_entity_poly.entity_id
_entity_poly.type
_entity_poly.pdbx_seq_one_letter_code
_entity_poly.pdbx_strand_id
1 'polypeptide(L)'
;MIIFPQEFSSRIFYINLGISLNMFATLVGIHPRTEELVKASREYERGRITEEEYKTEVENCINRIIDEQKRLGFKQITDGMIKWDDIFRPFSRVLNGVTAGSLTRFFDNNTFYRKLEIKGKIEYRGGFLNYVSRKSEKVIVPGLYTFAELSHNEYYKEKLDLMWDYFEALKAISLELKRSEISFLQLNEPSIVYRYRKREISEDEIRLIASCFKDLKRILNTSIHLYFGDCSRAAHILAEEDVEPIGIDMIETEPESVDYIPAELVLGVVDSRNTFMEDPHQIADMIRKFRGRIAGISPNCDLEFLPYEQARRKMEILREALEVL
;
A
#
# COMPACT_ATOMS: atom_id res chain seq x y z
N MET A 1 -41.34 -29.85 -31.68
CA MET A 1 -41.29 -28.40 -31.44
C MET A 1 -40.83 -28.21 -30.00
N ILE A 2 -39.52 -28.14 -29.79
CA ILE A 2 -38.93 -27.95 -28.46
C ILE A 2 -38.31 -26.56 -28.49
N ILE A 3 -38.86 -25.68 -27.67
CA ILE A 3 -38.48 -24.27 -27.54
C ILE A 3 -37.24 -24.24 -26.64
N PHE A 4 -36.11 -23.75 -27.15
CA PHE A 4 -34.94 -23.41 -26.35
C PHE A 4 -35.14 -22.01 -25.75
N PRO A 5 -34.90 -21.79 -24.44
CA PRO A 5 -34.89 -20.45 -23.87
C PRO A 5 -33.65 -19.68 -24.32
N GLN A 6 -33.88 -18.50 -24.90
CA GLN A 6 -32.87 -17.48 -25.16
C GLN A 6 -32.42 -16.87 -23.82
N GLU A 7 -31.36 -17.39 -23.20
CA GLU A 7 -30.66 -16.66 -22.12
C GLU A 7 -29.30 -17.31 -21.78
N PHE A 8 -28.44 -17.51 -22.77
CA PHE A 8 -27.08 -18.05 -22.54
C PHE A 8 -26.04 -17.47 -23.51
N SER A 9 -26.10 -16.17 -23.81
CA SER A 9 -25.19 -15.55 -24.80
C SER A 9 -24.37 -14.36 -24.31
N SER A 10 -24.51 -13.90 -23.06
CA SER A 10 -23.71 -12.78 -22.54
C SER A 10 -22.54 -13.20 -21.65
N ARG A 11 -22.58 -14.38 -20.99
CA ARG A 11 -21.48 -14.83 -20.10
C ARG A 11 -20.28 -15.44 -20.83
N ILE A 12 -20.48 -15.99 -22.03
CA ILE A 12 -19.42 -16.71 -22.76
C ILE A 12 -18.51 -15.74 -23.54
N PHE A 13 -18.98 -14.52 -23.83
CA PHE A 13 -18.16 -13.54 -24.54
C PHE A 13 -17.10 -12.88 -23.64
N TYR A 14 -17.39 -12.71 -22.35
CA TYR A 14 -16.44 -12.15 -21.38
C TYR A 14 -15.41 -13.15 -20.84
N ILE A 15 -15.54 -14.44 -21.15
CA ILE A 15 -14.53 -15.45 -20.75
C ILE A 15 -13.28 -15.38 -21.66
N ASN A 16 -13.37 -14.70 -22.82
CA ASN A 16 -12.25 -14.55 -23.77
C ASN A 16 -11.48 -13.22 -23.65
N LEU A 17 -11.88 -12.33 -22.74
CA LEU A 17 -11.13 -11.14 -22.34
C LEU A 17 -11.02 -11.24 -20.82
N GLY A 18 -9.83 -11.45 -20.26
CA GLY A 18 -9.60 -11.67 -18.80
C GLY A 18 -10.00 -10.51 -17.87
N ILE A 19 -10.88 -9.61 -18.30
CA ILE A 19 -11.42 -8.49 -17.55
C ILE A 19 -12.46 -9.04 -16.58
N SER A 20 -12.04 -9.29 -15.35
CA SER A 20 -12.94 -9.58 -14.24
C SER A 20 -13.92 -8.41 -14.08
N LEU A 21 -15.23 -8.68 -14.18
CA LEU A 21 -16.32 -7.72 -13.90
C LEU A 21 -16.29 -7.11 -12.48
N ASN A 22 -15.29 -7.44 -11.66
CA ASN A 22 -15.15 -7.06 -10.26
C ASN A 22 -13.87 -6.26 -9.95
N MET A 23 -13.20 -5.68 -10.95
CA MET A 23 -12.03 -4.82 -10.71
C MET A 23 -12.38 -3.66 -9.77
N PHE A 24 -11.53 -3.41 -8.77
CA PHE A 24 -11.73 -2.33 -7.79
C PHE A 24 -10.61 -1.28 -7.84
N ALA A 25 -10.90 -0.08 -7.33
CA ALA A 25 -9.88 0.92 -7.03
C ALA A 25 -9.52 0.88 -5.54
N THR A 26 -8.25 1.09 -5.21
CA THR A 26 -7.79 1.20 -3.82
C THR A 26 -6.61 2.18 -3.68
N LEU A 27 -6.43 2.73 -2.48
CA LEU A 27 -5.24 3.53 -2.14
C LEU A 27 -4.14 2.63 -1.56
N VAL A 28 -2.88 3.01 -1.72
CA VAL A 28 -1.73 2.13 -1.42
C VAL A 28 -0.68 2.73 -0.47
N GLY A 29 -0.91 3.92 0.06
CA GLY A 29 0.05 4.56 0.97
C GLY A 29 -0.52 5.79 1.65
N ILE A 30 0.37 6.66 2.13
CA ILE A 30 0.01 7.89 2.81
C ILE A 30 -0.72 8.83 1.83
N HIS A 31 -1.81 9.43 2.31
CA HIS A 31 -2.55 10.46 1.59
C HIS A 31 -2.10 11.85 2.06
N PRO A 32 -2.05 12.87 1.18
CA PRO A 32 -1.75 14.23 1.62
C PRO A 32 -2.80 14.71 2.61
N ARG A 33 -2.34 15.50 3.59
CA ARG A 33 -3.20 16.17 4.57
C ARG A 33 -3.97 17.29 3.88
N THR A 34 -5.20 17.55 4.32
CA THR A 34 -5.96 18.71 3.83
C THR A 34 -5.28 20.02 4.22
N GLU A 35 -5.59 21.11 3.53
CA GLU A 35 -5.06 22.43 3.87
C GLU A 35 -5.42 22.85 5.30
N GLU A 36 -6.61 22.50 5.76
CA GLU A 36 -7.08 22.75 7.13
C GLU A 36 -6.20 22.03 8.15
N LEU A 37 -5.91 20.74 7.94
CA LEU A 37 -5.04 19.98 8.84
C LEU A 37 -3.59 20.48 8.79
N VAL A 38 -3.08 20.88 7.61
CA VAL A 38 -1.73 21.49 7.50
C VAL A 38 -1.68 22.79 8.30
N LYS A 39 -2.71 23.64 8.21
CA LYS A 39 -2.82 24.87 9.00
C LYS A 39 -2.91 24.56 10.50
N ALA A 40 -3.78 23.62 10.89
CA ALA A 40 -3.95 23.23 12.29
C ALA A 40 -2.65 22.68 12.90
N SER A 41 -1.89 21.87 12.15
CA SER A 41 -0.58 21.35 12.59
C SER A 41 0.37 22.50 12.97
N ARG A 42 0.45 23.54 12.11
CA ARG A 42 1.32 24.70 12.35
C ARG A 42 0.85 25.55 13.53
N GLU A 43 -0.45 25.71 13.71
CA GLU A 43 -0.99 26.48 14.84
C GLU A 43 -0.85 25.74 16.16
N TYR A 44 -0.96 24.40 16.15
CA TYR A 44 -0.73 23.55 17.32
C TYR A 44 0.73 23.59 17.75
N GLU A 45 1.69 23.47 16.82
CA GLU A 45 3.12 23.61 17.09
C GLU A 45 3.48 24.99 17.69
N ARG A 46 2.69 26.03 17.39
CA ARG A 46 2.84 27.38 17.93
C ARG A 46 2.09 27.60 19.24
N GLY A 47 1.39 26.58 19.76
CA GLY A 47 0.59 26.66 20.99
C GLY A 47 -0.65 27.56 20.86
N ARG A 48 -1.18 27.75 19.63
CA ARG A 48 -2.32 28.64 19.35
C ARG A 48 -3.67 27.93 19.33
N ILE A 49 -3.67 26.61 19.19
CA ILE A 49 -4.85 25.75 19.32
C ILE A 49 -4.55 24.63 20.33
N THR A 50 -5.58 24.05 20.94
CA THR A 50 -5.43 22.94 21.87
C THR A 50 -5.16 21.61 21.15
N GLU A 51 -4.77 20.59 21.92
CA GLU A 51 -4.59 19.23 21.37
C GLU A 51 -5.93 18.66 20.87
N GLU A 52 -7.04 18.99 21.53
CA GLU A 52 -8.39 18.58 21.12
C GLU A 52 -8.81 19.22 19.80
N GLU A 53 -8.51 20.51 19.60
CA GLU A 53 -8.75 21.20 18.33
C GLU A 53 -7.92 20.58 17.21
N TYR A 54 -6.64 20.29 17.46
CA TYR A 54 -5.79 19.59 16.49
C TYR A 54 -6.31 18.18 16.15
N LYS A 55 -6.67 17.38 17.17
CA LYS A 55 -7.25 16.04 16.98
C LYS A 55 -8.56 16.09 16.19
N THR A 56 -9.36 17.13 16.39
CA THR A 56 -10.59 17.34 15.61
C THR A 56 -10.27 17.50 14.13
N GLU A 57 -9.27 18.31 13.77
CA GLU A 57 -8.84 18.48 12.38
C GLU A 57 -8.22 17.21 11.77
N VAL A 58 -7.52 16.40 12.58
CA VAL A 58 -7.04 15.08 12.16
C VAL A 58 -8.22 14.17 11.78
N GLU A 59 -9.25 14.08 12.63
CA GLU A 59 -10.42 13.26 12.36
C GLU A 59 -11.25 13.81 11.18
N ASN A 60 -11.34 15.14 11.00
CA ASN A 60 -11.98 15.76 9.83
C ASN A 60 -11.28 15.35 8.53
N CYS A 61 -9.94 15.40 8.50
CA CYS A 61 -9.14 14.97 7.35
C CYS A 61 -9.37 13.48 7.03
N ILE A 62 -9.35 12.61 8.05
CA ILE A 62 -9.63 11.18 7.90
C ILE A 62 -11.02 10.94 7.32
N ASN A 63 -12.04 11.59 7.87
CA ASN A 63 -13.42 11.44 7.40
C ASN A 63 -13.56 11.87 5.94
N ARG A 64 -12.95 13.00 5.55
CA ARG A 64 -12.97 13.48 4.16
C ARG A 64 -12.37 12.48 3.18
N ILE A 65 -11.25 11.85 3.53
CA ILE A 65 -10.58 10.84 2.69
C ILE A 65 -11.40 9.56 2.60
N ILE A 66 -11.99 9.11 3.71
CA ILE A 66 -12.86 7.92 3.75
C ILE A 66 -14.14 8.14 2.94
N ASP A 67 -14.77 9.29 3.10
CA ASP A 67 -16.01 9.62 2.39
C ASP A 67 -15.77 9.74 0.88
N GLU A 68 -14.62 10.30 0.47
CA GLU A 68 -14.24 10.38 -0.93
C GLU A 68 -14.01 8.99 -1.55
N GLN A 69 -13.29 8.10 -0.87
CA GLN A 69 -13.13 6.71 -1.31
C GLN A 69 -14.48 6.01 -1.47
N LYS A 70 -15.38 6.16 -0.49
CA LYS A 70 -16.72 5.57 -0.54
C LYS A 70 -17.56 6.12 -1.69
N ARG A 71 -17.53 7.45 -1.89
CA ARG A 71 -18.21 8.14 -2.99
C ARG A 71 -17.74 7.63 -4.35
N LEU A 72 -16.45 7.38 -4.49
CA LEU A 72 -15.83 6.85 -5.71
C LEU A 72 -15.92 5.32 -5.81
N GLY A 73 -16.56 4.64 -4.85
CA GLY A 73 -16.75 3.19 -4.90
C GLY A 73 -15.46 2.37 -4.71
N PHE A 74 -14.44 2.93 -4.06
CA PHE A 74 -13.21 2.22 -3.74
C PHE A 74 -13.48 1.04 -2.81
N LYS A 75 -12.59 0.05 -2.82
CA LYS A 75 -12.57 -1.07 -1.89
C LYS A 75 -11.34 -1.01 -1.00
N GLN A 76 -11.39 -1.73 0.12
CA GLN A 76 -10.30 -1.77 1.10
C GLN A 76 -10.03 -0.35 1.62
N ILE A 77 -11.08 0.29 2.13
CA ILE A 77 -11.06 1.68 2.57
C ILE A 77 -9.95 1.88 3.62
N THR A 78 -9.14 2.91 3.44
CA THR A 78 -8.09 3.30 4.40
C THR A 78 -8.34 4.71 4.94
N ASP A 79 -7.80 5.03 6.10
CA ASP A 79 -7.83 6.39 6.68
C ASP A 79 -6.80 7.34 6.06
N GLY A 80 -6.11 6.90 5.01
CA GLY A 80 -5.04 7.64 4.35
C GLY A 80 -3.78 7.76 5.21
N MET A 81 -3.67 6.97 6.29
CA MET A 81 -2.55 6.97 7.23
C MET A 81 -2.32 8.36 7.86
N ILE A 82 -3.35 9.19 8.00
CA ILE A 82 -3.19 10.60 8.43
C ILE A 82 -2.62 10.74 9.85
N LYS A 83 -2.81 9.72 10.70
CA LYS A 83 -2.23 9.67 12.06
C LYS A 83 -0.73 9.35 12.07
N TRP A 84 -0.14 9.04 10.92
CA TRP A 84 1.24 8.67 10.77
C TRP A 84 2.04 9.90 10.36
N ASP A 85 3.14 10.16 11.07
CA ASP A 85 4.08 11.23 10.70
C ASP A 85 4.93 10.82 9.50
N ASP A 86 5.18 9.51 9.36
CA ASP A 86 5.82 8.83 8.24
C ASP A 86 5.52 7.32 8.33
N ILE A 87 5.86 6.55 7.29
CA ILE A 87 5.59 5.10 7.18
C ILE A 87 6.23 4.24 8.29
N PHE A 88 7.17 4.78 9.09
CA PHE A 88 7.86 4.06 10.16
C PHE A 88 7.50 4.52 11.58
N ARG A 89 7.01 5.75 11.74
CA ARG A 89 6.84 6.40 13.04
C ARG A 89 6.08 5.57 14.08
N PRO A 90 4.94 4.92 13.77
CA PRO A 90 4.22 4.17 14.79
C PRO A 90 5.03 3.00 15.38
N PHE A 91 5.92 2.40 14.60
CA PHE A 91 6.73 1.28 15.05
C PHE A 91 7.72 1.68 16.16
N SER A 92 8.21 2.93 16.18
CA SER A 92 8.99 3.44 17.32
C SER A 92 8.16 3.61 18.59
N ARG A 93 6.82 3.54 18.49
CA ARG A 93 5.88 3.71 19.60
C ARG A 93 5.21 2.40 20.01
N VAL A 94 5.21 1.37 19.16
CA VAL A 94 4.55 0.08 19.44
C VAL A 94 5.50 -1.12 19.53
N LEU A 95 6.78 -0.94 19.19
CA LEU A 95 7.80 -1.98 19.31
C LEU A 95 8.77 -1.63 20.45
N ASN A 96 9.07 -2.61 21.29
CA ASN A 96 10.23 -2.56 22.17
C ASN A 96 11.52 -2.66 21.33
N GLY A 97 12.64 -2.17 21.86
CA GLY A 97 13.94 -2.21 21.16
C GLY A 97 14.09 -1.23 20.00
N VAL A 98 13.02 -0.51 19.63
CA VAL A 98 12.97 0.45 18.51
C VAL A 98 12.74 1.87 19.02
N THR A 99 13.53 2.82 18.52
CA THR A 99 13.33 4.26 18.78
C THR A 99 13.39 5.08 17.50
N ALA A 100 12.89 6.32 17.56
CA ALA A 100 12.95 7.25 16.44
C ALA A 100 14.31 7.97 16.43
N GLY A 101 15.06 7.84 15.34
CA GLY A 101 16.37 8.45 15.17
C GLY A 101 16.38 9.70 14.32
N SER A 102 17.44 9.79 13.52
CA SER A 102 17.73 10.93 12.64
C SER A 102 16.75 11.04 11.48
N LEU A 103 16.52 12.27 11.01
CA LEU A 103 15.70 12.55 9.84
C LEU A 103 16.49 12.19 8.57
N THR A 104 15.92 11.34 7.71
CA THR A 104 16.54 10.87 6.46
C THR A 104 15.54 11.02 5.31
N ARG A 105 16.03 11.30 4.10
CA ARG A 105 15.19 11.41 2.91
C ARG A 105 14.59 10.04 2.57
N PHE A 106 13.30 10.02 2.25
CA PHE A 106 12.63 8.80 1.80
C PHE A 106 12.87 8.58 0.30
N PHE A 107 13.82 7.69 -0.01
CA PHE A 107 14.28 7.43 -1.39
C PHE A 107 14.65 8.74 -2.14
N ASP A 108 14.38 8.84 -3.44
CA ASP A 108 14.60 10.00 -4.30
C ASP A 108 13.41 10.97 -4.31
N ASN A 109 12.65 11.02 -3.20
CA ASN A 109 11.54 11.95 -3.03
C ASN A 109 11.95 13.17 -2.19
N ASN A 110 11.12 14.21 -2.20
CA ASN A 110 11.28 15.39 -1.33
C ASN A 110 10.59 15.25 0.04
N THR A 111 10.31 14.01 0.47
CA THR A 111 9.79 13.68 1.79
C THR A 111 10.86 13.03 2.67
N PHE A 112 10.65 13.09 3.97
CA PHE A 112 11.61 12.62 4.96
C PHE A 112 10.89 11.78 6.00
N TYR A 113 11.58 10.77 6.52
CA TYR A 113 11.14 9.96 7.64
C TYR A 113 12.22 9.99 8.72
N ARG A 114 11.87 9.70 9.98
CA ARG A 114 12.95 9.42 10.95
C ARG A 114 13.30 7.96 10.89
N LYS A 115 14.56 7.68 10.61
CA LYS A 115 15.13 6.35 10.62
C LYS A 115 14.90 5.69 11.98
N LEU A 116 14.46 4.44 11.98
CA LEU A 116 14.30 3.68 13.21
C LEU A 116 15.67 3.22 13.70
N GLU A 117 15.94 3.42 14.99
CA GLU A 117 17.15 2.94 15.66
C GLU A 117 16.79 1.67 16.44
N ILE A 118 17.37 0.54 16.05
CA ILE A 118 17.11 -0.78 16.64
C ILE A 118 18.30 -1.16 17.51
N LYS A 119 18.12 -1.01 18.82
CA LYS A 119 19.17 -1.21 19.85
C LYS A 119 18.89 -2.38 20.79
N GLY A 120 17.75 -3.01 20.61
CA GLY A 120 17.33 -4.18 21.36
C GLY A 120 16.46 -5.07 20.51
N LYS A 121 16.12 -6.24 21.05
CA LYS A 121 15.18 -7.15 20.41
C LYS A 121 13.84 -6.47 20.19
N ILE A 122 13.31 -6.59 18.98
CA ILE A 122 12.01 -6.10 18.59
C ILE A 122 10.94 -7.01 19.13
N GLU A 123 10.01 -6.44 19.90
CA GLU A 123 8.85 -7.15 20.41
C GLU A 123 7.64 -6.22 20.40
N TYR A 124 6.51 -6.72 19.89
CA TYR A 124 5.27 -5.94 19.86
C TYR A 124 4.72 -5.74 21.28
N ARG A 125 4.51 -4.48 21.68
CA ARG A 125 4.02 -4.13 23.02
C ARG A 125 2.55 -3.71 23.07
N GLY A 126 1.83 -3.76 21.95
CA GLY A 126 0.43 -3.38 21.85
C GLY A 126 0.20 -1.92 21.43
N GLY A 127 -1.07 -1.60 21.12
CA GLY A 127 -1.53 -0.23 20.90
C GLY A 127 -1.41 0.27 19.46
N PHE A 128 -1.21 -0.63 18.49
CA PHE A 128 -1.16 -0.27 17.08
C PHE A 128 -2.49 0.33 16.59
N LEU A 129 -3.63 -0.13 17.12
CA LEU A 129 -4.94 0.44 16.80
C LEU A 129 -5.10 1.93 17.14
N ASN A 130 -4.23 2.51 17.97
CA ASN A 130 -4.26 3.95 18.25
C ASN A 130 -3.83 4.80 17.05
N TYR A 131 -3.13 4.21 16.08
CA TYR A 131 -2.63 4.87 14.87
C TYR A 131 -3.50 4.58 13.64
N VAL A 132 -4.64 3.92 13.82
CA VAL A 132 -5.54 3.55 12.73
C VAL A 132 -6.96 3.98 13.09
N SER A 133 -7.68 4.55 12.13
CA SER A 133 -9.10 4.81 12.28
C SER A 133 -9.90 3.50 12.32
N ARG A 134 -10.88 3.41 13.23
CA ARG A 134 -11.81 2.26 13.27
C ARG A 134 -12.72 2.19 12.03
N LYS A 135 -12.77 3.25 11.23
CA LYS A 135 -13.51 3.29 9.97
C LYS A 135 -12.73 2.71 8.78
N SER A 136 -11.46 2.35 8.98
CA SER A 136 -10.63 1.70 7.98
C SER A 136 -10.97 0.21 7.86
N GLU A 137 -10.95 -0.30 6.64
CA GLU A 137 -10.97 -1.73 6.33
C GLU A 137 -9.55 -2.28 6.10
N LYS A 138 -8.63 -1.39 5.68
CA LYS A 138 -7.25 -1.71 5.31
C LYS A 138 -6.21 -0.91 6.11
N VAL A 139 -5.16 -1.61 6.52
CA VAL A 139 -3.93 -1.05 7.09
C VAL A 139 -2.76 -1.30 6.13
N ILE A 140 -1.92 -0.28 5.96
CA ILE A 140 -0.72 -0.34 5.13
C ILE A 140 0.50 -0.21 6.06
N VAL A 141 1.48 -1.08 5.90
CA VAL A 141 2.71 -1.12 6.69
C VAL A 141 3.93 -1.29 5.77
N PRO A 142 5.12 -0.85 6.20
CA PRO A 142 6.35 -1.26 5.51
C PRO A 142 6.46 -2.80 5.58
N GLY A 143 6.82 -3.42 4.47
CA GLY A 143 7.11 -4.84 4.44
C GLY A 143 8.42 -5.18 5.14
N LEU A 144 8.70 -6.47 5.24
CA LEU A 144 9.83 -7.03 5.98
C LEU A 144 11.18 -6.48 5.50
N TYR A 145 11.42 -6.52 4.18
CA TYR A 145 12.71 -6.12 3.63
C TYR A 145 12.89 -4.61 3.71
N THR A 146 11.84 -3.85 3.39
CA THR A 146 11.85 -2.39 3.48
C THR A 146 12.02 -1.89 4.91
N PHE A 147 11.38 -2.52 5.88
CA PHE A 147 11.59 -2.22 7.30
C PHE A 147 13.04 -2.46 7.71
N ALA A 148 13.62 -3.60 7.33
CA ALA A 148 14.98 -3.94 7.69
C ALA A 148 16.04 -3.08 6.97
N GLU A 149 15.83 -2.78 5.69
CA GLU A 149 16.75 -1.97 4.86
C GLU A 149 16.77 -0.50 5.29
N LEU A 150 15.60 0.07 5.60
CA LEU A 150 15.48 1.49 5.90
C LEU A 150 15.65 1.84 7.38
N SER A 151 15.84 0.84 8.24
CA SER A 151 16.20 1.03 9.66
C SER A 151 17.71 1.09 9.89
N HIS A 152 18.13 1.61 11.03
CA HIS A 152 19.50 1.49 11.53
C HIS A 152 19.52 0.40 12.60
N ASN A 153 20.17 -0.71 12.27
CA ASN A 153 20.24 -1.89 13.12
C ASN A 153 21.61 -1.97 13.83
N GLU A 154 21.60 -1.86 15.15
CA GLU A 154 22.77 -2.04 16.02
C GLU A 154 22.68 -3.35 16.84
N TYR A 155 21.55 -4.04 16.83
CA TYR A 155 21.29 -5.21 17.70
C TYR A 155 21.46 -6.55 16.99
N TYR A 156 20.80 -6.74 15.84
CA TYR A 156 20.83 -8.01 15.11
C TYR A 156 22.12 -8.13 14.29
N LYS A 157 22.72 -9.31 14.28
CA LYS A 157 23.90 -9.58 13.44
C LYS A 157 23.50 -9.68 11.97
N GLU A 158 22.47 -10.48 11.69
CA GLU A 158 21.97 -10.70 10.35
C GLU A 158 20.68 -9.91 10.12
N LYS A 159 20.52 -9.38 8.91
CA LYS A 159 19.28 -8.70 8.51
C LYS A 159 18.06 -9.63 8.59
N LEU A 160 18.28 -10.92 8.33
CA LEU A 160 17.23 -11.94 8.38
C LEU A 160 16.64 -12.10 9.79
N ASP A 161 17.46 -12.00 10.84
CA ASP A 161 16.97 -12.08 12.22
C ASP A 161 16.06 -10.90 12.55
N LEU A 162 16.42 -9.70 12.07
CA LEU A 162 15.58 -8.51 12.19
C LEU A 162 14.26 -8.68 11.43
N MET A 163 14.32 -9.16 10.18
CA MET A 163 13.12 -9.42 9.38
C MET A 163 12.19 -10.43 10.08
N TRP A 164 12.75 -11.46 10.70
CA TRP A 164 12.00 -12.49 11.43
C TRP A 164 11.29 -11.93 12.67
N ASP A 165 11.99 -11.17 13.52
CA ASP A 165 11.37 -10.58 14.71
C ASP A 165 10.33 -9.49 14.33
N TYR A 166 10.57 -8.76 13.22
CA TYR A 166 9.56 -7.85 12.69
C TYR A 166 8.33 -8.59 12.14
N PHE A 167 8.52 -9.74 11.48
CA PHE A 167 7.43 -10.60 11.05
C PHE A 167 6.58 -11.10 12.23
N GLU A 168 7.20 -11.54 13.34
CA GLU A 168 6.46 -11.93 14.54
C GLU A 168 5.68 -10.75 15.15
N ALA A 169 6.25 -9.53 15.10
CA ALA A 169 5.53 -8.33 15.47
C ALA A 169 4.34 -8.05 14.54
N LEU A 170 4.51 -8.21 13.21
CA LEU A 170 3.42 -8.08 12.24
C LEU A 170 2.31 -9.11 12.48
N LYS A 171 2.64 -10.37 12.82
CA LYS A 171 1.63 -11.37 13.20
C LYS A 171 0.82 -10.92 14.40
N ALA A 172 1.48 -10.39 15.44
CA ALA A 172 0.80 -9.87 16.62
C ALA A 172 -0.09 -8.66 16.29
N ILE A 173 0.39 -7.75 15.43
CA ILE A 173 -0.41 -6.63 14.91
C ILE A 173 -1.61 -7.15 14.11
N SER A 174 -1.44 -8.09 13.18
CA SER A 174 -2.53 -8.68 12.40
C SER A 174 -3.59 -9.33 13.27
N LEU A 175 -3.20 -9.97 14.38
CA LEU A 175 -4.15 -10.51 15.36
C LEU A 175 -4.91 -9.42 16.11
N GLU A 176 -4.27 -8.30 16.46
CA GLU A 176 -4.94 -7.13 17.03
C GLU A 176 -5.91 -6.49 16.04
N LEU A 177 -5.49 -6.31 14.79
CA LEU A 177 -6.33 -5.80 13.70
C LEU A 177 -7.55 -6.69 13.46
N LYS A 178 -7.36 -8.01 13.40
CA LYS A 178 -8.46 -8.99 13.21
C LYS A 178 -9.51 -8.97 14.32
N ARG A 179 -9.12 -8.56 15.54
CA ARG A 179 -10.07 -8.37 16.66
C ARG A 179 -10.87 -7.08 16.53
N SER A 180 -10.47 -6.19 15.63
CA SER A 180 -11.25 -5.04 15.17
C SER A 180 -11.94 -5.37 13.83
N GLU A 181 -12.73 -4.45 13.29
CA GLU A 181 -13.39 -4.62 11.98
C GLU A 181 -12.42 -4.42 10.78
N ILE A 182 -11.12 -4.21 11.03
CA ILE A 182 -10.08 -4.14 10.00
C ILE A 182 -9.79 -5.55 9.49
N SER A 183 -9.92 -5.75 8.18
CA SER A 183 -9.88 -7.08 7.56
C SER A 183 -8.75 -7.28 6.56
N PHE A 184 -7.96 -6.23 6.30
CA PHE A 184 -6.93 -6.23 5.25
C PHE A 184 -5.61 -5.59 5.72
N LEU A 185 -4.48 -6.26 5.41
CA LEU A 185 -3.12 -5.78 5.59
C LEU A 185 -2.44 -5.63 4.22
N GLN A 186 -1.71 -4.54 4.02
CA GLN A 186 -0.90 -4.35 2.84
C GLN A 186 0.56 -4.13 3.26
N LEU A 187 1.47 -4.89 2.66
CA LEU A 187 2.92 -4.78 2.87
C LEU A 187 3.53 -3.98 1.72
N ASN A 188 4.07 -2.79 2.01
CA ASN A 188 4.77 -1.97 1.02
C ASN A 188 6.27 -2.32 1.00
N GLU A 189 6.75 -2.81 -0.14
CA GLU A 189 8.12 -3.32 -0.32
C GLU A 189 8.93 -2.58 -1.42
N PRO A 190 9.00 -1.23 -1.42
CA PRO A 190 9.75 -0.50 -2.43
C PRO A 190 11.25 -0.83 -2.43
N SER A 191 11.82 -1.20 -1.27
CA SER A 191 13.26 -1.50 -1.18
C SER A 191 13.67 -2.77 -1.94
N ILE A 192 12.72 -3.65 -2.27
CA ILE A 192 12.96 -4.85 -3.08
C ILE A 192 13.31 -4.47 -4.52
N VAL A 193 12.64 -3.45 -5.07
CA VAL A 193 12.70 -3.10 -6.50
C VAL A 193 13.31 -1.72 -6.76
N TYR A 194 13.70 -0.99 -5.71
CA TYR A 194 14.18 0.38 -5.85
C TYR A 194 15.33 0.52 -6.86
N ARG A 195 15.14 1.36 -7.90
CA ARG A 195 16.06 1.43 -9.05
C ARG A 195 17.49 1.86 -8.70
N TYR A 196 17.67 2.65 -7.65
CA TYR A 196 18.99 3.17 -7.24
C TYR A 196 19.61 2.38 -6.07
N ARG A 197 19.15 1.15 -5.83
CA ARG A 197 19.71 0.28 -4.79
C ARG A 197 21.14 -0.13 -5.10
N LYS A 198 21.94 -0.34 -4.05
CA LYS A 198 23.36 -0.72 -4.18
C LYS A 198 23.61 -2.21 -4.37
N ARG A 199 22.72 -3.05 -3.84
CA ARG A 199 22.83 -4.52 -3.86
C ARG A 199 21.49 -5.08 -4.28
N GLU A 200 21.47 -6.01 -5.22
CA GLU A 200 20.28 -6.78 -5.56
C GLU A 200 19.82 -7.68 -4.42
N ILE A 201 18.53 -7.99 -4.39
CA ILE A 201 17.92 -8.89 -3.41
C ILE A 201 18.07 -10.30 -3.98
N SER A 202 18.53 -11.20 -3.14
CA SER A 202 18.63 -12.61 -3.52
C SER A 202 17.24 -13.23 -3.64
N GLU A 203 17.13 -14.32 -4.41
CA GLU A 203 15.89 -15.08 -4.50
C GLU A 203 15.51 -15.69 -3.15
N ASP A 204 16.49 -16.13 -2.36
CA ASP A 204 16.25 -16.67 -1.02
C ASP A 204 15.63 -15.63 -0.07
N GLU A 205 16.06 -14.36 -0.17
CA GLU A 205 15.42 -13.26 0.57
C GLU A 205 13.97 -13.04 0.12
N ILE A 206 13.68 -13.08 -1.18
CA ILE A 206 12.30 -12.97 -1.69
C ILE A 206 11.45 -14.16 -1.25
N ARG A 207 11.98 -15.39 -1.32
CA ARG A 207 11.28 -16.61 -0.88
C ARG A 207 10.99 -16.61 0.62
N LEU A 208 11.90 -16.07 1.44
CA LEU A 208 11.63 -15.88 2.86
C LEU A 208 10.44 -14.91 3.06
N ILE A 209 10.44 -13.78 2.35
CA ILE A 209 9.33 -12.81 2.39
C ILE A 209 8.02 -13.48 1.97
N ALA A 210 8.04 -14.29 0.90
CA ALA A 210 6.88 -15.05 0.44
C ALA A 210 6.36 -16.04 1.50
N SER A 211 7.26 -16.76 2.19
CA SER A 211 6.90 -17.66 3.28
C SER A 211 6.22 -16.90 4.43
N CYS A 212 6.81 -15.78 4.88
CA CYS A 212 6.21 -14.94 5.92
C CYS A 212 4.86 -14.35 5.48
N PHE A 213 4.74 -13.94 4.22
CA PHE A 213 3.49 -13.45 3.64
C PHE A 213 2.37 -14.50 3.73
N LYS A 214 2.65 -15.77 3.40
CA LYS A 214 1.65 -16.86 3.50
C LYS A 214 1.12 -17.01 4.93
N ASP A 215 1.98 -16.87 5.93
CA ASP A 215 1.57 -16.94 7.33
C ASP A 215 0.74 -15.74 7.77
N LEU A 216 1.08 -14.53 7.32
CA LEU A 216 0.25 -13.34 7.56
C LEU A 216 -1.13 -13.46 6.88
N LYS A 217 -1.17 -13.96 5.64
CA LYS A 217 -2.40 -14.18 4.87
C LYS A 217 -3.37 -15.16 5.54
N ARG A 218 -2.87 -16.11 6.33
CA ARG A 218 -3.71 -17.01 7.16
C ARG A 218 -4.40 -16.29 8.32
N ILE A 219 -3.86 -15.15 8.76
CA ILE A 219 -4.40 -14.35 9.86
C ILE A 219 -5.40 -13.33 9.32
N LEU A 220 -4.96 -12.51 8.36
CA LEU A 220 -5.71 -11.39 7.79
C LEU A 220 -5.50 -11.36 6.27
N ASN A 221 -6.48 -10.91 5.49
CA ASN A 221 -6.27 -10.76 4.05
C ASN A 221 -5.05 -9.87 3.82
N THR A 222 -4.11 -10.30 2.98
CA THR A 222 -2.82 -9.63 2.85
C THR A 222 -2.45 -9.44 1.38
N SER A 223 -1.91 -8.27 1.02
CA SER A 223 -1.25 -8.00 -0.27
C SER A 223 0.18 -7.50 -0.07
N ILE A 224 1.00 -7.61 -1.11
CA ILE A 224 2.36 -7.04 -1.16
C ILE A 224 2.44 -6.07 -2.33
N HIS A 225 2.98 -4.87 -2.14
CA HIS A 225 3.04 -3.84 -3.18
C HIS A 225 4.49 -3.41 -3.41
N LEU A 226 4.90 -3.44 -4.68
CA LEU A 226 6.25 -3.11 -5.15
C LEU A 226 6.18 -1.80 -5.95
N TYR A 227 7.12 -0.89 -5.71
CA TYR A 227 7.18 0.39 -6.41
C TYR A 227 8.56 1.06 -6.35
N PHE A 228 8.74 2.10 -7.17
CA PHE A 228 9.99 2.85 -7.39
C PHE A 228 11.06 2.19 -8.27
N GLY A 229 10.73 1.08 -8.92
CA GLY A 229 11.54 0.48 -9.98
C GLY A 229 10.84 -0.70 -10.63
N ASP A 230 11.51 -1.34 -11.58
CA ASP A 230 10.96 -2.47 -12.32
C ASP A 230 10.60 -3.62 -11.38
N CYS A 231 9.31 -3.96 -11.35
CA CYS A 231 8.75 -4.97 -10.47
C CYS A 231 8.87 -6.39 -11.04
N SER A 232 9.18 -6.53 -12.34
CA SER A 232 9.04 -7.79 -13.09
C SER A 232 9.66 -8.99 -12.37
N ARG A 233 10.97 -8.94 -12.09
CA ARG A 233 11.71 -10.04 -11.48
C ARG A 233 11.14 -10.45 -10.12
N ALA A 234 10.90 -9.48 -9.24
CA ALA A 234 10.40 -9.76 -7.90
C ALA A 234 8.97 -10.30 -7.93
N ALA A 235 8.12 -9.77 -8.81
CA ALA A 235 6.75 -10.22 -8.98
C ALA A 235 6.67 -11.66 -9.50
N HIS A 236 7.53 -12.06 -10.45
CA HIS A 236 7.63 -13.45 -10.93
C HIS A 236 7.98 -14.41 -9.78
N ILE A 237 9.02 -14.12 -9.00
CA ILE A 237 9.46 -14.98 -7.89
C ILE A 237 8.38 -15.06 -6.80
N LEU A 238 7.74 -13.95 -6.46
CA LEU A 238 6.64 -13.93 -5.49
C LEU A 238 5.45 -14.78 -5.98
N ALA A 239 5.09 -14.68 -7.26
CA ALA A 239 4.00 -15.45 -7.84
C ALA A 239 4.30 -16.95 -7.93
N GLU A 240 5.54 -17.35 -8.23
CA GLU A 240 5.98 -18.75 -8.13
C GLU A 240 5.80 -19.33 -6.72
N GLU A 241 5.88 -18.47 -5.72
CA GLU A 241 5.61 -18.78 -4.32
C GLU A 241 4.14 -18.51 -3.93
N ASP A 242 3.17 -18.55 -4.83
CA ASP A 242 1.73 -18.36 -4.54
C ASP A 242 1.38 -17.05 -3.78
N VAL A 243 2.21 -16.01 -3.90
CA VAL A 243 1.92 -14.70 -3.32
C VAL A 243 0.97 -13.95 -4.24
N GLU A 244 -0.21 -13.65 -3.72
CA GLU A 244 -1.21 -12.81 -4.39
C GLU A 244 -2.17 -12.18 -3.35
N PRO A 245 -2.71 -10.97 -3.58
CA PRO A 245 -2.43 -10.14 -4.75
C PRO A 245 -1.11 -9.35 -4.63
N ILE A 246 -0.48 -9.07 -5.79
CA ILE A 246 0.77 -8.30 -5.91
C ILE A 246 0.47 -6.93 -6.54
N GLY A 247 0.83 -5.85 -5.85
CA GLY A 247 0.81 -4.49 -6.38
C GLY A 247 2.02 -4.21 -7.26
N ILE A 248 1.79 -3.71 -8.47
CA ILE A 248 2.83 -3.43 -9.47
C ILE A 248 2.82 -1.94 -9.83
N ASP A 249 3.98 -1.30 -9.77
CA ASP A 249 4.17 0.07 -10.26
C ASP A 249 4.27 0.08 -11.79
N MET A 250 3.16 0.37 -12.46
CA MET A 250 3.06 0.41 -13.93
C MET A 250 3.69 1.66 -14.54
N ILE A 251 4.20 2.59 -13.72
CA ILE A 251 4.99 3.75 -14.19
C ILE A 251 6.44 3.33 -14.46
N GLU A 252 6.90 2.28 -13.77
CA GLU A 252 8.30 1.81 -13.82
C GLU A 252 8.44 0.41 -14.41
N THR A 253 7.32 -0.28 -14.64
CA THR A 253 7.26 -1.67 -15.10
C THR A 253 6.50 -1.75 -16.40
N GLU A 254 7.15 -2.29 -17.44
CA GLU A 254 6.52 -2.49 -18.75
C GLU A 254 5.43 -3.56 -18.65
N PRO A 255 4.20 -3.34 -19.19
CA PRO A 255 3.10 -4.29 -19.11
C PRO A 255 3.45 -5.71 -19.59
N GLU A 256 4.17 -5.81 -20.69
CA GLU A 256 4.57 -7.09 -21.29
C GLU A 256 5.53 -7.90 -20.41
N SER A 257 6.12 -7.31 -19.37
CA SER A 257 6.99 -8.04 -18.43
C SER A 257 6.23 -8.75 -17.31
N VAL A 258 4.96 -8.37 -17.08
CA VAL A 258 4.14 -8.81 -15.95
C VAL A 258 2.77 -9.35 -16.35
N ASP A 259 2.33 -9.18 -17.60
CA ASP A 259 1.00 -9.57 -18.08
C ASP A 259 0.77 -11.09 -18.21
N TYR A 260 1.78 -11.92 -17.94
CA TYR A 260 1.67 -13.38 -17.89
C TYR A 260 1.99 -13.96 -16.50
N ILE A 261 2.14 -13.13 -15.47
CA ILE A 261 2.38 -13.61 -14.11
C ILE A 261 1.15 -14.38 -13.60
N PRO A 262 1.32 -15.59 -13.04
CA PRO A 262 0.21 -16.42 -12.56
C PRO A 262 -0.30 -15.97 -11.18
N ALA A 263 -0.44 -14.67 -10.92
CA ALA A 263 -0.95 -14.09 -9.68
C ALA A 263 -2.04 -13.04 -9.96
N GLU A 264 -2.93 -12.79 -9.00
CA GLU A 264 -3.77 -11.59 -9.05
C GLU A 264 -2.92 -10.33 -8.85
N LEU A 265 -3.05 -9.35 -9.76
CA LEU A 265 -2.30 -8.09 -9.71
C LEU A 265 -3.18 -6.89 -9.34
N VAL A 266 -2.61 -5.96 -8.59
CA VAL A 266 -3.15 -4.60 -8.42
C VAL A 266 -2.25 -3.65 -9.19
N LEU A 267 -2.78 -3.03 -10.25
CA LEU A 267 -1.98 -2.21 -11.15
C LEU A 267 -1.93 -0.76 -10.68
N GLY A 268 -0.74 -0.28 -10.33
CA GLY A 268 -0.43 1.10 -10.02
C GLY A 268 -0.35 1.96 -11.28
N VAL A 269 -1.50 2.42 -11.78
CA VAL A 269 -1.65 3.04 -13.12
C VAL A 269 -1.67 4.56 -13.12
N VAL A 270 -1.62 5.17 -11.94
CA VAL A 270 -1.62 6.62 -11.75
C VAL A 270 -0.33 7.04 -11.05
N ASP A 271 0.42 7.97 -11.65
CA ASP A 271 1.71 8.43 -11.14
C ASP A 271 1.51 9.38 -9.96
N SER A 272 1.93 8.92 -8.79
CA SER A 272 1.79 9.65 -7.53
C SER A 272 2.92 10.64 -7.30
N ARG A 273 3.94 10.69 -8.17
CA ARG A 273 5.06 11.65 -8.10
C ARG A 273 4.94 12.80 -9.10
N ASN A 274 3.84 12.85 -9.84
CA ASN A 274 3.62 13.83 -10.88
C ASN A 274 2.23 14.48 -10.78
N THR A 275 2.17 15.80 -10.91
CA THR A 275 0.90 16.56 -10.86
C THR A 275 0.11 16.51 -12.16
N PHE A 276 0.69 16.02 -13.26
CA PHE A 276 -0.06 15.79 -14.50
C PHE A 276 -1.11 14.69 -14.29
N MET A 277 -2.24 14.85 -14.98
CA MET A 277 -3.37 13.95 -14.91
C MET A 277 -3.31 12.95 -16.05
N GLU A 278 -3.45 11.68 -15.72
CA GLU A 278 -3.54 10.59 -16.68
C GLU A 278 -4.88 10.65 -17.43
N ASP A 279 -4.89 10.11 -18.65
CA ASP A 279 -6.11 9.91 -19.42
C ASP A 279 -6.77 8.56 -19.03
N PRO A 280 -7.99 8.57 -18.45
CA PRO A 280 -8.70 7.35 -18.09
C PRO A 280 -8.87 6.37 -19.26
N HIS A 281 -9.00 6.86 -20.49
CA HIS A 281 -9.15 6.00 -21.67
C HIS A 281 -7.84 5.26 -21.99
N GLN A 282 -6.69 5.90 -21.81
CA GLN A 282 -5.38 5.26 -22.01
C GLN A 282 -5.13 4.16 -20.97
N ILE A 283 -5.52 4.42 -19.72
CA ILE A 283 -5.46 3.41 -18.65
C ILE A 283 -6.35 2.21 -19.01
N ALA A 284 -7.60 2.46 -19.42
CA ALA A 284 -8.53 1.41 -19.81
C ALA A 284 -8.04 0.60 -21.03
N ASP A 285 -7.47 1.26 -22.03
CA ASP A 285 -6.93 0.60 -23.22
C ASP A 285 -5.69 -0.25 -22.93
N MET A 286 -4.85 0.16 -21.98
CA MET A 286 -3.76 -0.68 -21.47
C MET A 286 -4.32 -1.93 -20.78
N ILE A 287 -5.28 -1.75 -19.87
CA ILE A 287 -5.90 -2.85 -19.12
C ILE A 287 -6.60 -3.86 -20.05
N ARG A 288 -7.29 -3.41 -21.10
CA ARG A 288 -7.92 -4.29 -22.09
C ARG A 288 -6.94 -5.21 -22.82
N LYS A 289 -5.69 -4.76 -22.99
CA LYS A 289 -4.63 -5.52 -23.65
C LYS A 289 -3.88 -6.43 -22.67
N PHE A 290 -4.02 -6.19 -21.37
CA PHE A 290 -3.36 -6.94 -20.32
C PHE A 290 -3.91 -8.36 -20.25
N ARG A 291 -3.03 -9.35 -20.33
CA ARG A 291 -3.41 -10.78 -20.40
C ARG A 291 -3.52 -11.45 -19.03
N GLY A 292 -2.99 -10.80 -18.00
CA GLY A 292 -2.89 -11.35 -16.64
C GLY A 292 -4.16 -11.18 -15.84
N ARG A 293 -4.18 -11.75 -14.63
CA ARG A 293 -5.30 -11.62 -13.70
C ARG A 293 -5.20 -10.27 -12.98
N ILE A 294 -6.16 -9.38 -13.20
CA ILE A 294 -6.21 -8.08 -12.53
C ILE A 294 -7.29 -8.10 -11.45
N ALA A 295 -6.90 -7.88 -10.20
CA ALA A 295 -7.82 -7.68 -9.09
C ALA A 295 -8.31 -6.22 -9.00
N GLY A 296 -7.43 -5.26 -9.28
CA GLY A 296 -7.78 -3.85 -9.18
C GLY A 296 -6.71 -2.91 -9.70
N ILE A 297 -6.98 -1.62 -9.54
CA ILE A 297 -6.07 -0.52 -9.89
C ILE A 297 -5.85 0.40 -8.68
N SER A 298 -4.73 1.10 -8.70
CA SER A 298 -4.34 2.03 -7.65
C SER A 298 -3.47 3.17 -8.19
N PRO A 299 -3.16 4.20 -7.38
CA PRO A 299 -1.94 4.96 -7.58
C PRO A 299 -0.73 4.02 -7.47
N ASN A 300 0.40 4.38 -8.09
CA ASN A 300 1.59 3.53 -8.05
C ASN A 300 2.29 3.50 -6.68
N CYS A 301 2.15 4.57 -5.87
CA CYS A 301 2.67 4.64 -4.52
C CYS A 301 1.88 5.65 -3.67
N ASP A 302 2.45 6.12 -2.58
CA ASP A 302 1.87 7.13 -1.69
C ASP A 302 1.48 8.40 -2.46
N LEU A 303 0.26 8.89 -2.25
CA LEU A 303 -0.19 10.16 -2.84
C LEU A 303 0.37 11.38 -2.10
N GLU A 304 1.06 11.20 -0.97
CA GLU A 304 1.62 12.26 -0.13
C GLU A 304 2.56 13.22 -0.87
N PHE A 305 3.12 12.79 -2.01
CA PHE A 305 4.01 13.61 -2.84
C PHE A 305 3.26 14.70 -3.62
N LEU A 306 1.92 14.66 -3.62
CA LEU A 306 1.08 15.58 -4.36
C LEU A 306 0.34 16.55 -3.42
N PRO A 307 -0.02 17.76 -3.90
CA PRO A 307 -0.99 18.57 -3.19
C PRO A 307 -2.36 17.88 -3.17
N TYR A 308 -3.15 18.21 -2.14
CA TYR A 308 -4.38 17.49 -1.81
C TYR A 308 -5.38 17.39 -2.99
N GLU A 309 -5.61 18.49 -3.72
CA GLU A 309 -6.56 18.48 -4.83
C GLU A 309 -6.08 17.65 -6.03
N GLN A 310 -4.77 17.57 -6.28
CA GLN A 310 -4.22 16.69 -7.32
C GLN A 310 -4.36 15.22 -6.93
N ALA A 311 -4.10 14.87 -5.67
CA ALA A 311 -4.35 13.53 -5.15
C ALA A 311 -5.83 13.14 -5.27
N ARG A 312 -6.74 14.05 -4.92
CA ARG A 312 -8.20 13.85 -5.08
C ARG A 312 -8.58 13.62 -6.55
N ARG A 313 -8.06 14.44 -7.47
CA ARG A 313 -8.33 14.26 -8.90
C ARG A 313 -7.80 12.93 -9.44
N LYS A 314 -6.64 12.47 -8.96
CA LYS A 314 -6.08 11.16 -9.29
C LYS A 314 -6.96 10.00 -8.81
N MET A 315 -7.64 10.13 -7.67
CA MET A 315 -8.64 9.16 -7.25
C MET A 315 -9.85 9.12 -8.20
N GLU A 316 -10.32 10.27 -8.67
CA GLU A 316 -11.40 10.35 -9.66
C GLU A 316 -11.00 9.68 -10.98
N ILE A 317 -9.76 9.87 -11.44
CA ILE A 317 -9.23 9.22 -12.66
C ILE A 317 -9.28 7.70 -12.57
N LEU A 318 -8.92 7.11 -11.41
CA LEU A 318 -9.06 5.66 -11.20
C LEU A 318 -10.52 5.23 -11.35
N ARG A 319 -11.45 6.01 -10.79
CA ARG A 319 -12.88 5.70 -10.94
C ARG A 319 -13.33 5.83 -12.40
N GLU A 320 -12.97 6.90 -13.09
CA GLU A 320 -13.28 7.11 -14.51
C GLU A 320 -12.72 5.97 -15.38
N ALA A 321 -11.50 5.51 -15.11
CA ALA A 321 -10.89 4.40 -15.85
C ALA A 321 -11.69 3.10 -15.68
N LEU A 322 -12.19 2.81 -14.46
CA LEU A 322 -13.06 1.66 -14.20
C LEU A 322 -14.44 1.79 -14.88
N GLU A 323 -14.97 3.01 -15.04
CA GLU A 323 -16.24 3.24 -15.73
C GLU A 323 -16.11 3.14 -17.25
N VAL A 324 -14.93 3.44 -17.79
CA VAL A 324 -14.62 3.30 -19.21
C VAL A 324 -14.45 1.83 -19.62
N LEU A 325 -13.95 0.98 -18.72
CA LEU A 325 -13.56 -0.42 -19.00
C LEU A 325 -14.72 -1.30 -19.48
#